data_AF-A0A947VI37-F1
#
_entry.id   AF-A0A947VI37-F1
#
_cell.length_a   1.000
_cell.length_b   1.000
_cell.length_c   1.000
_cell.angle_alpha   90.00
_cell.angle_beta   90.00
_cell.angle_gamma   90.00
#
_symmetry.space_group_name_H-M   'P 1'
#
loop_
_entity.id
_entity.type
_entity.pdbx_description
1 polymer ?
#
loop_
_entity_poly.entity_id
_entity_poly.type
_entity_poly.pdbx_seq_one_letter_code
_entity_poly.pdbx_strand_id
1 'polypeptide(L)'
;MNPAIPVTHANVCLLHEPIVGAFGLPADTPFASIKGDPSLRETVPLRPRQQSRLDQIAGEVLQACAALLRDTGVYAIYIGFNSSEVRTESIFNPFAYEVHDAEDLVKPGYTTRHFVTVPYEEKVRTIAWVRAMIQSGPLRHYLPAHWLELMDAERAQWKPLAADRIDEIVQSFNLLRSIEGYYLRNAAISLSEGIVRASYNCDGTYIVRADYFPEFVRINTP
;
A
#
# COMPACT_ATOMS: atom_id res chain seq x y z
N MET A 1 33.48 33.09 -30.82
CA MET A 1 34.23 32.18 -29.92
C MET A 1 34.00 32.67 -28.50
N ASN A 2 33.10 32.01 -27.78
CA ASN A 2 32.88 32.25 -26.34
C ASN A 2 33.31 30.96 -25.64
N PRO A 3 34.21 31.00 -24.65
CA PRO A 3 34.69 29.79 -24.02
C PRO A 3 33.53 29.17 -23.22
N ALA A 4 33.30 27.87 -23.45
CA ALA A 4 32.33 27.08 -22.72
C ALA A 4 32.69 27.11 -21.23
N ILE A 5 31.76 27.60 -20.41
CA ILE A 5 31.79 27.41 -18.97
C ILE A 5 31.58 25.91 -18.74
N PRO A 6 32.47 25.21 -18.01
CA PRO A 6 32.23 23.82 -17.69
C PRO A 6 31.03 23.78 -16.75
N VAL A 7 29.93 23.18 -17.22
CA VAL A 7 28.81 22.78 -16.36
C VAL A 7 29.37 21.69 -15.47
N THR A 8 29.83 22.09 -14.29
CA THR A 8 30.12 21.19 -13.20
C THR A 8 28.83 20.42 -12.93
N HIS A 9 28.82 19.12 -13.23
CA HIS A 9 27.79 18.21 -12.77
C HIS A 9 27.76 18.34 -11.24
N ALA A 10 26.82 19.16 -10.74
CA ALA A 10 26.48 19.16 -9.34
C ALA A 10 26.23 17.71 -8.98
N ASN A 11 27.05 17.18 -8.07
CA ASN A 11 26.92 15.84 -7.52
C ASN A 11 25.44 15.53 -7.41
N VAL A 12 25.01 14.55 -8.20
CA VAL A 12 23.65 14.04 -8.24
C VAL A 12 23.33 13.74 -6.79
N CYS A 13 22.56 14.64 -6.17
CA CYS A 13 22.05 14.43 -4.84
C CYS A 13 21.03 13.32 -5.04
N LEU A 14 21.51 12.06 -4.95
CA LEU A 14 20.69 10.89 -4.71
C LEU A 14 19.69 11.33 -3.65
N LEU A 15 18.41 11.33 -3.99
CA LEU A 15 17.35 11.55 -3.02
C LEU A 15 17.55 10.50 -1.91
N HIS A 16 18.23 10.88 -0.84
CA HIS A 16 18.39 10.06 0.37
C HIS A 16 17.08 9.99 1.16
N GLU A 17 16.07 10.73 0.73
CA GLU A 17 14.73 10.74 1.30
C GLU A 17 13.92 9.59 0.68
N PRO A 18 13.39 8.65 1.49
CA PRO A 18 12.58 7.57 0.98
C PRO A 18 11.22 8.12 0.54
N ILE A 19 11.11 8.56 -0.72
CA ILE A 19 9.81 8.75 -1.37
C ILE A 19 9.28 7.35 -1.70
N VAL A 20 8.63 6.73 -0.71
CA VAL A 20 8.02 5.42 -0.90
C VAL A 20 6.74 5.56 -1.73
N GLY A 21 6.70 4.89 -2.88
CA GLY A 21 5.56 4.87 -3.82
C GLY A 21 5.89 5.38 -5.23
N ALA A 22 6.76 6.40 -5.36
CA ALA A 22 7.16 6.90 -6.68
C ALA A 22 8.01 5.88 -7.48
N PHE A 23 8.87 5.13 -6.78
CA PHE A 23 9.78 4.13 -7.37
C PHE A 23 9.76 2.80 -6.58
N GLY A 24 8.72 2.56 -5.78
CA GLY A 24 8.67 1.42 -4.86
C GLY A 24 9.69 1.52 -3.70
N LEU A 25 9.91 0.40 -3.01
CA LEU A 25 10.98 0.25 -2.02
C LEU A 25 12.24 -0.34 -2.70
N PRO A 26 13.46 0.11 -2.36
CA PRO A 26 14.69 -0.49 -2.85
C PRO A 26 14.77 -2.00 -2.56
N ALA A 27 15.41 -2.76 -3.44
CA ALA A 27 15.48 -4.22 -3.31
C ALA A 27 16.16 -4.70 -2.01
N ASP A 28 17.15 -3.94 -1.53
CA ASP A 28 17.93 -4.20 -0.31
C ASP A 28 17.26 -3.68 0.97
N THR A 29 16.22 -2.85 0.84
CA THR A 29 15.54 -2.19 1.95
C THR A 29 14.05 -2.58 1.94
N PRO A 30 13.68 -3.75 2.52
CA PRO A 30 12.35 -4.33 2.36
C PRO A 30 11.26 -3.61 3.16
N PHE A 31 11.63 -2.65 4.02
CA PHE A 31 10.68 -1.79 4.72
C PHE A 31 11.30 -0.43 5.07
N ALA A 32 10.42 0.56 5.26
CA ALA A 32 10.72 1.86 5.83
C ALA A 32 9.75 2.15 6.97
N SER A 33 10.14 3.04 7.89
CA SER A 33 9.26 3.51 8.96
C SER A 33 9.22 5.02 8.99
N ILE A 34 8.03 5.55 9.27
CA ILE A 34 7.78 6.96 9.47
C ILE A 34 7.28 7.13 10.91
N LYS A 35 7.98 7.99 11.64
CA LYS A 35 7.63 8.39 13.01
C LYS A 35 6.72 9.61 12.93
N GLY A 36 5.45 9.47 13.32
CA GLY A 36 4.50 10.58 13.37
C GLY A 36 4.60 11.42 14.64
N ASP A 37 3.46 11.86 15.16
CA ASP A 37 3.32 12.76 16.31
C ASP A 37 3.96 12.20 17.60
N PRO A 38 4.96 12.87 18.19
CA PRO A 38 5.55 12.48 19.48
C PRO A 38 4.54 12.41 20.62
N SER A 39 3.56 13.31 20.66
CA SER A 39 2.56 13.37 21.72
C SER A 39 1.70 12.10 21.73
N LEU A 40 1.34 11.57 20.55
CA LEU A 40 0.58 10.34 20.45
C LEU A 40 1.41 9.11 20.84
N ARG A 41 2.73 9.13 20.60
CA ARG A 41 3.65 8.06 21.06
C ARG A 41 3.82 8.04 22.57
N GLU A 42 4.08 9.19 23.17
CA GLU A 42 4.36 9.32 24.61
C GLU A 42 3.11 9.06 25.45
N THR A 43 1.92 9.31 24.90
CA THR A 43 0.64 9.12 25.59
C THR A 43 -0.01 7.76 25.34
N VAL A 44 0.61 6.83 24.59
CA VAL A 44 0.06 5.47 24.40
C VAL A 44 -0.34 4.80 25.73
N PRO A 45 0.48 4.83 26.79
CA PRO A 45 0.10 4.23 28.09
C PRO A 45 -1.14 4.85 28.73
N LEU A 46 -1.47 6.09 28.38
CA LEU A 46 -2.61 6.85 28.92
C LEU A 46 -3.89 6.67 28.10
N ARG A 47 -3.82 5.98 26.96
CA ARG A 47 -4.91 5.85 25.99
C ARG A 47 -5.30 4.38 25.84
N PRO A 48 -6.06 3.82 26.80
CA PRO A 48 -6.47 2.42 26.73
C PRO A 48 -7.24 2.16 25.44
N ARG A 49 -7.01 1.00 24.83
CA ARG A 49 -7.71 0.58 23.61
C ARG A 49 -9.21 0.53 23.88
N GLN A 50 -9.99 1.15 23.00
CA GLN A 50 -11.44 1.01 22.94
C GLN A 50 -11.80 0.17 21.73
N GLN A 51 -12.78 -0.72 21.88
CA GLN A 51 -13.27 -1.51 20.74
C GLN A 51 -14.06 -0.61 19.79
N SER A 52 -13.71 -0.64 18.50
CA SER A 52 -14.46 0.01 17.44
C SER A 52 -15.59 -0.88 16.93
N ARG A 53 -16.52 -0.32 16.15
CA ARG A 53 -17.54 -1.10 15.42
C ARG A 53 -16.91 -2.20 14.57
N LEU A 54 -15.84 -1.85 13.84
CA LEU A 54 -15.13 -2.79 12.99
C LEU A 54 -14.49 -3.95 13.76
N ASP A 55 -14.09 -3.77 15.02
CA ASP A 55 -13.41 -4.83 15.78
C ASP A 55 -14.23 -6.12 15.91
N GLN A 56 -15.56 -6.02 15.92
CA GLN A 56 -16.44 -7.17 16.08
C GLN A 56 -16.48 -8.06 14.83
N ILE A 57 -16.24 -7.48 13.66
CA ILE A 57 -16.35 -8.15 12.36
C ILE A 57 -15.05 -8.01 11.54
N ALA A 58 -13.94 -7.61 12.17
CA ALA A 58 -12.71 -7.24 11.49
C ALA A 58 -12.20 -8.37 10.60
N GLY A 59 -12.27 -9.61 11.08
CA GLY A 59 -11.88 -10.80 10.31
C GLY A 59 -12.71 -10.98 9.05
N GLU A 60 -14.03 -10.82 9.12
CA GLU A 60 -14.94 -10.96 7.97
C GLU A 60 -14.70 -9.85 6.93
N VAL A 61 -14.56 -8.60 7.38
CA VAL A 61 -14.26 -7.47 6.49
C VAL A 61 -12.90 -7.64 5.83
N LEU A 62 -11.91 -8.09 6.58
CA LEU A 62 -10.57 -8.36 6.08
C LEU A 62 -10.58 -9.47 5.01
N GLN A 63 -11.34 -10.54 5.22
CA GLN A 63 -11.55 -11.59 4.21
C GLN A 63 -12.31 -11.07 2.98
N ALA A 64 -13.30 -10.19 3.15
CA ALA A 64 -13.97 -9.54 2.03
C ALA A 64 -12.98 -8.69 1.22
N CYS A 65 -12.14 -7.88 1.87
CA CYS A 65 -11.08 -7.12 1.22
C CYS A 65 -10.09 -8.01 0.46
N ALA A 66 -9.71 -9.16 1.03
CA ALA A 66 -8.84 -10.15 0.39
C ALA A 66 -9.48 -10.69 -0.90
N ALA A 67 -10.76 -11.07 -0.84
CA ALA A 67 -11.53 -11.52 -2.00
C ALA A 67 -11.66 -10.42 -3.07
N LEU A 68 -11.89 -9.16 -2.68
CA LEU A 68 -11.90 -8.04 -3.63
C LEU A 68 -10.55 -7.91 -4.37
N LEU A 69 -9.45 -7.97 -3.64
CA LEU A 69 -8.09 -7.92 -4.21
C LEU A 69 -7.72 -9.17 -5.02
N ARG A 70 -8.38 -10.31 -4.87
CA ARG A 70 -8.13 -11.49 -5.71
C ARG A 70 -9.05 -11.56 -6.92
N ASP A 71 -10.34 -11.34 -6.70
CA ASP A 71 -11.39 -11.82 -7.61
C ASP A 71 -12.08 -10.69 -8.39
N THR A 72 -11.75 -9.43 -8.11
CA THR A 72 -12.36 -8.26 -8.76
C THR A 72 -11.35 -7.34 -9.43
N GLY A 73 -11.82 -6.26 -10.06
CA GLY A 73 -10.97 -5.19 -10.61
C GLY A 73 -10.24 -4.33 -9.57
N VAL A 74 -10.50 -4.51 -8.27
CA VAL A 74 -9.83 -3.75 -7.20
C VAL A 74 -8.34 -4.14 -7.13
N TYR A 75 -7.46 -3.14 -7.19
CA TYR A 75 -6.00 -3.30 -7.10
C TYR A 75 -5.37 -2.69 -5.86
N ALA A 76 -6.06 -1.77 -5.18
CA ALA A 76 -5.61 -1.22 -3.91
C ALA A 76 -6.77 -1.07 -2.94
N ILE A 77 -6.49 -1.33 -1.67
CA ILE A 77 -7.45 -1.19 -0.57
C ILE A 77 -6.78 -0.46 0.58
N TYR A 78 -7.51 0.49 1.18
CA TYR A 78 -7.22 1.05 2.50
C TYR A 78 -8.32 0.64 3.48
N ILE A 79 -7.96 0.25 4.70
CA ILE A 79 -8.86 -0.10 5.79
C ILE A 79 -8.55 0.79 6.99
N GLY A 80 -9.52 1.59 7.41
CA GLY A 80 -9.48 2.38 8.63
C GLY A 80 -10.17 1.66 9.78
N PHE A 81 -9.43 0.92 10.62
CA PHE A 81 -10.01 0.17 11.75
C PHE A 81 -10.72 1.05 12.78
N ASN A 82 -10.25 2.29 12.95
CA ASN A 82 -10.86 3.23 13.87
C ASN A 82 -12.01 4.04 13.23
N SER A 83 -12.00 4.25 11.91
CA SER A 83 -13.05 4.99 11.21
C SER A 83 -14.15 4.09 10.63
N SER A 84 -13.96 2.75 10.64
CA SER A 84 -14.84 1.78 9.97
C SER A 84 -15.03 2.10 8.48
N GLU A 85 -13.97 2.57 7.85
CA GLU A 85 -13.94 3.01 6.45
C GLU A 85 -13.08 2.04 5.63
N VAL A 86 -13.57 1.63 4.46
CA VAL A 86 -12.76 0.97 3.45
C VAL A 86 -12.74 1.82 2.19
N ARG A 87 -11.54 2.08 1.67
CA ARG A 87 -11.37 2.69 0.35
C ARG A 87 -10.88 1.66 -0.64
N THR A 88 -11.39 1.70 -1.86
CA THR A 88 -10.96 0.82 -2.94
C THR A 88 -10.55 1.63 -4.16
N GLU A 89 -9.53 1.16 -4.87
CA GLU A 89 -9.16 1.67 -6.19
C GLU A 89 -9.23 0.54 -7.21
N SER A 90 -9.79 0.84 -8.38
CA SER A 90 -10.15 -0.15 -9.40
C SER A 90 -9.48 0.13 -10.73
N ILE A 91 -9.07 -0.94 -11.43
CA ILE A 91 -8.50 -0.84 -12.78
C ILE A 91 -9.47 -0.23 -13.81
N PHE A 92 -10.78 -0.22 -13.51
CA PHE A 92 -11.80 0.34 -14.40
C PHE A 92 -11.93 1.87 -14.29
N ASN A 93 -11.44 2.46 -13.20
CA ASN A 93 -11.41 3.89 -12.99
C ASN A 93 -10.11 4.27 -12.25
N PRO A 94 -8.94 4.07 -12.90
CA PRO A 94 -7.68 4.51 -12.32
C PRO A 94 -7.77 6.03 -12.11
N PHE A 95 -7.15 6.55 -11.04
CA PHE A 95 -7.24 7.95 -10.56
C PHE A 95 -8.42 8.31 -9.66
N ALA A 96 -9.30 7.35 -9.33
CA ALA A 96 -10.34 7.54 -8.33
C ALA A 96 -10.28 6.45 -7.25
N TYR A 97 -10.62 6.82 -6.01
CA TYR A 97 -10.94 5.87 -4.96
C TYR A 97 -12.43 5.96 -4.63
N GLU A 98 -13.00 4.82 -4.28
CA GLU A 98 -14.36 4.68 -3.76
C GLU A 98 -14.30 4.51 -2.24
N VAL A 99 -15.33 4.94 -1.53
CA VAL A 99 -15.39 4.87 -0.05
C VAL A 99 -16.62 4.07 0.35
N HIS A 100 -16.43 3.11 1.25
CA HIS A 100 -17.46 2.20 1.74
C HIS A 100 -17.47 2.18 3.27
N ASP A 101 -18.65 2.03 3.88
CA ASP A 101 -18.71 1.58 5.27
C ASP A 101 -18.18 0.13 5.31
N ALA A 102 -17.25 -0.15 6.21
CA ALA A 102 -16.64 -1.46 6.32
C ALA A 102 -17.67 -2.57 6.59
N GLU A 103 -18.75 -2.28 7.33
CA GLU A 103 -19.82 -3.24 7.61
C GLU A 103 -20.64 -3.59 6.37
N ASP A 104 -20.68 -2.72 5.36
CA ASP A 104 -21.41 -3.01 4.12
C ASP A 104 -20.76 -4.15 3.33
N LEU A 105 -19.43 -4.30 3.40
CA LEU A 105 -18.70 -5.31 2.65
C LEU A 105 -19.08 -6.75 3.02
N VAL A 106 -19.60 -6.96 4.23
CA VAL A 106 -20.06 -8.28 4.70
C VAL A 106 -21.56 -8.48 4.53
N LYS A 107 -22.30 -7.46 4.07
CA LYS A 107 -23.74 -7.59 3.82
C LYS A 107 -23.99 -8.48 2.60
N PRO A 108 -24.99 -9.40 2.66
CA PRO A 108 -25.30 -10.28 1.54
C PRO A 108 -25.51 -9.52 0.23
N GLY A 109 -24.74 -9.89 -0.80
CA GLY A 109 -24.84 -9.34 -2.16
C GLY A 109 -24.28 -7.93 -2.36
N TYR A 110 -23.74 -7.28 -1.33
CA TYR A 110 -23.12 -5.96 -1.49
C TYR A 110 -21.92 -6.03 -2.44
N THR A 111 -20.99 -6.95 -2.18
CA THR A 111 -19.77 -7.06 -3.00
C THR A 111 -20.07 -7.42 -4.45
N THR A 112 -20.99 -8.38 -4.67
CA THR A 112 -21.44 -8.78 -6.02
C THR A 112 -22.10 -7.64 -6.80
N ARG A 113 -22.80 -6.73 -6.11
CA ARG A 113 -23.48 -5.60 -6.74
C ARG A 113 -22.53 -4.47 -7.12
N HIS A 114 -21.52 -4.24 -6.28
CA HIS A 114 -20.68 -3.04 -6.38
C HIS A 114 -19.31 -3.28 -7.00
N PHE A 115 -18.81 -4.53 -7.05
CA PHE A 115 -17.49 -4.83 -7.61
C PHE A 115 -17.58 -5.79 -8.79
N VAL A 116 -16.89 -5.43 -9.88
CA VAL A 116 -16.83 -6.23 -11.10
C VAL A 116 -15.78 -7.33 -10.94
N THR A 117 -16.19 -8.58 -11.09
CA THR A 117 -15.29 -9.75 -11.05
C THR A 117 -14.32 -9.75 -12.23
N VAL A 118 -13.04 -9.99 -11.95
CA VAL A 118 -11.96 -10.04 -12.93
C VAL A 118 -10.98 -11.13 -12.51
N PRO A 119 -10.57 -12.05 -13.41
CA PRO A 119 -9.50 -13.01 -13.11
C PRO A 119 -8.22 -12.29 -12.66
N TYR A 120 -7.59 -12.78 -11.59
CA TYR A 120 -6.43 -12.12 -10.98
C TYR A 120 -5.32 -11.80 -11.99
N GLU A 121 -4.98 -12.77 -12.85
CA GLU A 121 -3.95 -12.62 -13.89
C GLU A 121 -4.27 -11.51 -14.89
N GLU A 122 -5.54 -11.35 -15.28
CA GLU A 122 -5.96 -10.29 -16.20
C GLU A 122 -5.89 -8.91 -15.53
N LYS A 123 -6.26 -8.81 -14.24
CA LYS A 123 -6.06 -7.59 -13.46
C LYS A 123 -4.57 -7.21 -13.39
N VAL A 124 -3.72 -8.17 -13.05
CA VAL A 124 -2.27 -7.96 -12.94
C VAL A 124 -1.66 -7.52 -14.27
N ARG A 125 -2.05 -8.15 -15.39
CA ARG A 125 -1.64 -7.73 -16.74
C ARG A 125 -2.09 -6.31 -17.06
N THR A 126 -3.32 -5.95 -16.68
CA THR A 126 -3.86 -4.60 -16.88
C THR A 126 -3.06 -3.57 -16.10
N ILE A 127 -2.73 -3.85 -14.83
CA ILE A 127 -1.86 -3.00 -14.01
C ILE A 127 -0.51 -2.79 -14.70
N ALA A 128 0.14 -3.87 -15.15
CA ALA A 128 1.43 -3.80 -15.84
C ALA A 128 1.35 -2.95 -17.12
N TRP A 129 0.30 -3.15 -17.92
CA TRP A 129 0.07 -2.42 -19.16
C TRP A 129 -0.15 -0.92 -18.93
N VAL A 130 -1.02 -0.54 -17.99
CA VAL A 130 -1.29 0.87 -17.65
C VAL A 130 -0.03 1.55 -17.13
N ARG A 131 0.72 0.89 -16.24
CA ARG A 131 2.00 1.41 -15.74
C ARG A 131 2.99 1.64 -16.87
N ALA A 132 3.16 0.66 -17.76
CA ALA A 132 4.05 0.80 -18.91
C ALA A 132 3.63 1.96 -19.82
N MET A 133 2.33 2.08 -20.14
CA MET A 133 1.80 3.17 -20.97
C MET A 133 2.17 4.55 -20.42
N ILE A 134 2.01 4.77 -19.11
CA ILE A 134 2.34 6.05 -18.47
C ILE A 134 3.86 6.26 -18.41
N GLN A 135 4.62 5.23 -18.03
CA GLN A 135 6.08 5.32 -17.84
C GLN A 135 6.86 5.46 -19.15
N SER A 136 6.37 4.92 -20.27
CA SER A 136 6.99 5.01 -21.59
C SER A 136 6.25 5.95 -22.56
N GLY A 137 5.19 6.60 -22.09
CA GLY A 137 4.34 7.46 -22.92
C GLY A 137 4.91 8.85 -23.17
N PRO A 138 4.19 9.71 -23.91
CA PRO A 138 4.65 11.05 -24.26
C PRO A 138 4.95 11.94 -23.05
N LEU A 139 4.23 11.77 -21.94
CA LEU A 139 4.42 12.56 -20.71
C LEU A 139 5.77 12.32 -20.04
N ARG A 140 6.49 11.25 -20.42
CA ARG A 140 7.82 10.93 -19.92
C ARG A 140 8.82 12.07 -20.08
N HIS A 141 8.67 12.93 -21.10
CA HIS A 141 9.59 14.05 -21.34
C HIS A 141 9.54 15.14 -20.25
N TYR A 142 8.49 15.17 -19.43
CA TYR A 142 8.38 16.12 -18.30
C TYR A 142 9.16 15.67 -17.07
N LEU A 143 9.56 14.40 -17.01
CA LEU A 143 10.29 13.85 -15.87
C LEU A 143 11.78 14.22 -15.95
N PRO A 144 12.41 14.64 -14.84
CA PRO A 144 13.85 14.87 -14.80
C PRO A 144 14.62 13.55 -14.95
N ALA A 145 15.86 13.61 -15.46
CA ALA A 145 16.68 12.43 -15.78
C ALA A 145 16.78 11.41 -14.64
N HIS A 146 17.01 11.87 -13.41
CA HIS A 146 17.11 10.99 -12.25
C HIS A 146 15.80 10.23 -11.92
N TRP A 147 14.63 10.80 -12.19
CA TRP A 147 13.35 10.09 -12.04
C TRP A 147 13.20 9.02 -13.12
N LEU A 148 13.61 9.32 -14.35
CA LEU A 148 13.56 8.38 -15.47
C LEU A 148 14.38 7.13 -15.19
N GLU A 149 15.61 7.30 -14.67
CA GLU A 149 16.49 6.20 -14.28
C GLU A 149 15.85 5.30 -13.21
N LEU A 150 15.31 5.91 -12.14
CA LEU A 150 14.66 5.18 -11.06
C LEU A 150 13.38 4.45 -11.51
N MET A 151 12.54 5.10 -12.30
CA MET A 151 11.31 4.48 -12.85
C MET A 151 11.62 3.37 -13.85
N ASP A 152 12.69 3.49 -14.63
CA ASP A 152 13.12 2.43 -15.55
C ASP A 152 13.66 1.21 -14.80
N ALA A 153 14.47 1.44 -13.77
CA ALA A 153 14.97 0.38 -12.90
C ALA A 153 13.83 -0.35 -12.20
N GLU A 154 12.88 0.40 -11.63
CA GLU A 154 11.69 -0.16 -10.99
C GLU A 154 10.84 -0.96 -11.97
N ARG A 155 10.52 -0.40 -13.16
CA ARG A 155 9.73 -1.10 -14.19
C ARG A 155 10.35 -2.42 -14.60
N ALA A 156 11.68 -2.46 -14.75
CA ALA A 156 12.40 -3.67 -15.17
C ALA A 156 12.40 -4.77 -14.09
N GLN A 157 12.27 -4.39 -12.82
CA GLN A 157 12.31 -5.30 -11.68
C GLN A 157 10.94 -5.63 -11.10
N TRP A 158 9.91 -4.85 -11.46
CA TRP A 158 8.56 -5.01 -10.92
C TRP A 158 8.02 -6.41 -11.20
N LYS A 159 7.46 -7.00 -10.14
CA LYS A 159 6.81 -8.30 -10.19
C LYS A 159 5.46 -8.18 -9.48
N PRO A 160 4.42 -8.79 -10.04
CA PRO A 160 3.14 -8.86 -9.35
C PRO A 160 3.25 -9.71 -8.09
N LEU A 161 2.49 -9.31 -7.07
CA LEU A 161 2.30 -10.12 -5.88
C LEU A 161 1.56 -11.41 -6.24
N ALA A 162 1.97 -12.55 -5.68
CA ALA A 162 1.23 -13.79 -5.84
C ALA A 162 -0.11 -13.72 -5.07
N ALA A 163 -1.19 -14.28 -5.65
CA ALA A 163 -2.55 -14.10 -5.12
C ALA A 163 -2.73 -14.68 -3.70
N ASP A 164 -2.04 -15.78 -3.39
CA ASP A 164 -2.02 -16.43 -2.08
C ASP A 164 -1.41 -15.55 -0.98
N ARG A 165 -0.44 -14.69 -1.33
CA ARG A 165 0.16 -13.73 -0.38
C ARG A 165 -0.84 -12.71 0.14
N ILE A 166 -1.93 -12.44 -0.59
CA ILE A 166 -2.96 -11.50 -0.14
C ILE A 166 -3.62 -12.01 1.15
N ASP A 167 -3.91 -13.31 1.23
CA ASP A 167 -4.51 -13.90 2.44
C ASP A 167 -3.55 -13.85 3.63
N GLU A 168 -2.26 -14.12 3.41
CA GLU A 168 -1.24 -14.03 4.45
C GLU A 168 -1.11 -12.60 5.01
N ILE A 169 -1.10 -11.59 4.14
CA ILE A 169 -1.04 -10.18 4.55
C ILE A 169 -2.26 -9.81 5.39
N VAL A 170 -3.44 -10.19 4.94
CA VAL A 170 -4.71 -9.91 5.63
C VAL A 170 -4.76 -10.62 6.99
N GLN A 171 -4.22 -11.84 7.09
CA GLN A 171 -4.07 -12.54 8.36
C GLN A 171 -3.07 -11.84 9.29
N SER A 172 -1.98 -11.29 8.75
CA SER A 172 -1.07 -10.45 9.53
C SER A 172 -1.74 -9.20 10.07
N PHE A 173 -2.69 -8.58 9.35
CA PHE A 173 -3.48 -7.46 9.89
C PHE A 173 -4.36 -7.86 11.07
N ASN A 174 -4.98 -9.05 11.05
CA ASN A 174 -5.73 -9.57 12.21
C ASN A 174 -4.83 -9.65 13.45
N LEU A 175 -3.63 -10.22 13.31
CA LEU A 175 -2.67 -10.32 14.39
C LEU A 175 -2.29 -8.93 14.90
N LEU A 176 -1.86 -8.03 14.03
CA LEU A 176 -1.46 -6.66 14.40
C LEU A 176 -2.60 -5.85 15.04
N ARG A 177 -3.86 -6.11 14.66
CA ARG A 177 -5.04 -5.46 15.24
C ARG A 177 -5.36 -6.00 16.64
N SER A 178 -4.98 -7.24 16.95
CA SER A 178 -5.19 -7.87 18.26
C SER A 178 -4.17 -7.46 19.33
N ILE A 179 -3.05 -6.85 18.96
CA ILE A 179 -2.00 -6.42 19.89
C ILE A 179 -2.56 -5.39 20.89
N GLU A 180 -2.22 -5.51 22.17
CA GLU A 180 -2.54 -4.48 23.16
C GLU A 180 -1.48 -3.36 23.19
N GLY A 181 -1.90 -2.14 23.51
CA GLY A 181 -1.01 -0.97 23.56
C GLY A 181 -0.75 -0.38 22.19
N TYR A 182 0.07 -1.01 21.34
CA TYR A 182 0.48 -0.50 20.02
C TYR A 182 -0.26 -1.20 18.88
N TYR A 183 -1.57 -0.98 18.79
CA TYR A 183 -2.42 -1.69 17.83
C TYR A 183 -2.51 -0.99 16.46
N LEU A 184 -2.83 -1.79 15.43
CA LEU A 184 -3.09 -1.32 14.08
C LEU A 184 -4.33 -0.41 14.04
N ARG A 185 -4.18 0.81 13.52
CA ARG A 185 -5.24 1.82 13.38
C ARG A 185 -5.78 1.90 11.95
N ASN A 186 -4.89 1.73 10.98
CA ASN A 186 -5.26 1.58 9.58
C ASN A 186 -4.20 0.77 8.83
N ALA A 187 -4.60 0.18 7.72
CA ALA A 187 -3.68 -0.50 6.82
C ALA A 187 -4.07 -0.27 5.37
N ALA A 188 -3.11 -0.44 4.46
CA ALA A 188 -3.37 -0.44 3.03
C ALA A 188 -2.56 -1.53 2.33
N ILE A 189 -3.14 -2.10 1.27
CA ILE A 189 -2.48 -3.01 0.34
C ILE A 189 -2.58 -2.37 -1.05
N SER A 190 -1.45 -2.25 -1.74
CA SER A 190 -1.39 -1.79 -3.13
C SER A 190 -0.72 -2.86 -3.99
N LEU A 191 -1.48 -3.51 -4.88
CA LEU A 191 -0.93 -4.48 -5.83
C LEU A 191 -0.11 -3.81 -6.94
N SER A 192 -0.44 -2.56 -7.28
CA SER A 192 0.30 -1.80 -8.29
C SER A 192 1.69 -1.39 -7.80
N GLU A 193 1.80 -0.98 -6.54
CA GLU A 193 3.07 -0.61 -5.91
C GLU A 193 3.81 -1.82 -5.30
N GLY A 194 3.10 -2.93 -5.04
CA GLY A 194 3.67 -4.09 -4.35
C GLY A 194 4.01 -3.79 -2.89
N ILE A 195 3.21 -2.95 -2.23
CA ILE A 195 3.48 -2.42 -0.89
C ILE A 195 2.30 -2.63 0.05
N VAL A 196 2.63 -2.87 1.31
CA VAL A 196 1.72 -2.82 2.45
C VAL A 196 2.08 -1.64 3.35
N ARG A 197 1.09 -0.83 3.71
CA ARG A 197 1.21 0.22 4.73
C ARG A 197 0.46 -0.21 5.98
N ALA A 198 1.09 -0.08 7.14
CA ALA A 198 0.48 -0.35 8.44
C ALA A 198 0.73 0.84 9.37
N SER A 199 -0.34 1.51 9.81
CA SER A 199 -0.24 2.66 10.71
C SER A 199 -0.87 2.36 12.06
N TYR A 200 -0.21 2.79 13.13
CA TYR A 200 -0.51 2.39 14.50
C TYR A 200 -1.11 3.55 15.30
N ASN A 201 -1.72 3.25 16.45
CA ASN A 201 -2.30 4.27 17.34
C ASN A 201 -1.28 5.28 17.91
N CYS A 202 0.00 4.95 17.91
CA CYS A 202 1.11 5.82 18.28
C CYS A 202 1.55 6.78 17.15
N ASP A 203 0.84 6.79 16.02
CA ASP A 203 1.17 7.56 14.82
C ASP A 203 2.48 7.12 14.13
N GLY A 204 2.98 5.93 14.47
CA GLY A 204 4.00 5.24 13.68
C GLY A 204 3.37 4.61 12.44
N THR A 205 4.06 4.69 11.31
CA THR A 205 3.67 4.01 10.07
C THR A 205 4.83 3.17 9.55
N TYR A 206 4.57 1.91 9.24
CA TYR A 206 5.48 1.06 8.50
C TYR A 206 5.01 0.92 7.07
N ILE A 207 5.96 0.99 6.14
CA ILE A 207 5.73 0.75 4.73
C ILE A 207 6.66 -0.39 4.33
N VAL A 208 6.08 -1.50 3.90
CA VAL A 208 6.77 -2.78 3.76
C VAL A 208 6.48 -3.35 2.39
N ARG A 209 7.45 -4.02 1.77
CA ARG A 209 7.22 -4.75 0.53
C ARG A 209 6.19 -5.86 0.78
N ALA A 210 5.17 -5.96 -0.07
CA ALA A 210 4.02 -6.80 0.19
C ALA A 210 4.38 -8.30 0.29
N ASP A 211 5.33 -8.76 -0.51
CA ASP A 211 5.87 -10.13 -0.50
C ASP A 211 6.64 -10.49 0.80
N TYR A 212 7.10 -9.48 1.53
CA TYR A 212 7.87 -9.62 2.77
C TYR A 212 7.03 -9.31 4.02
N PHE A 213 5.84 -8.73 3.87
CA PHE A 213 5.05 -8.26 5.00
C PHE A 213 4.69 -9.34 6.03
N PRO A 214 4.27 -10.57 5.65
CA PRO A 214 4.01 -11.62 6.64
C PRO A 214 5.25 -11.98 7.47
N GLU A 215 6.41 -12.06 6.82
CA GLU A 215 7.69 -12.34 7.49
C GLU A 215 8.12 -11.18 8.39
N PHE A 216 7.95 -9.95 7.93
CA PHE A 216 8.17 -8.74 8.74
C PHE A 216 7.35 -8.80 10.03
N VAL A 217 6.07 -9.15 9.94
CA VAL A 217 5.19 -9.29 11.12
C VAL A 217 5.67 -10.44 12.00
N ARG A 218 6.02 -11.60 11.45
CA ARG A 218 6.53 -12.76 12.21
C ARG A 218 7.80 -12.45 13.02
N ILE A 219 8.70 -11.61 12.49
CA ILE A 219 9.96 -11.25 13.16
C ILE A 219 9.75 -10.17 14.23
N ASN A 220 8.84 -9.22 13.98
CA ASN A 220 8.69 -8.01 14.82
C ASN A 220 7.52 -8.08 15.81
N THR A 221 6.82 -9.21 15.85
CA THR A 221 5.67 -9.44 16.74
C THR A 221 5.94 -10.71 17.55
N PRO A 222 5.68 -10.72 18.87
CA PRO A 222 5.89 -11.88 19.72
C PRO A 222 5.00 -13.08 19.36
#